data_AF-A0A519CAF9-F1
#
_entry.id   AF-A0A519CAF9-F1
#
_cell.length_a   1.000
_cell.length_b   1.000
_cell.length_c   1.000
_cell.angle_alpha   90.00
_cell.angle_beta   90.00
_cell.angle_gamma   90.00
#
_symmetry.space_group_name_H-M   'P 1'
#
loop_
_entity.id
_entity.type
_entity.pdbx_description
1 polymer ?
#
loop_
_entity_poly.entity_id
_entity_poly.type
_entity_poly.pdbx_seq_one_letter_code
_entity_poly.pdbx_strand_id
1 'polypeptide(L)'
;MLVKYGLDALASENTSYSVTLVPRLNFSIDLLSSIIEILQEQRIELKNLNKHLIIDFDEFDQSHLKSLKLEQMIVFSLDILFQIKSQIDLISGIQSIPEILPSSIPMIRTVSAQLFVVSPISSQKLSELSVCLGSIVLDSAVLTQARFDFSKSNEKYPIVDFFKLSNV
;
A
#
# COMPACT_ATOMS: atom_id res chain seq x y z
N MET A 1 49.42 -1.85 4.43
CA MET A 1 48.86 -1.07 3.31
C MET A 1 47.37 -0.90 3.59
N LEU A 2 46.97 0.20 4.24
CA LEU A 2 45.58 0.49 4.61
C LEU A 2 44.91 1.14 3.41
N VAL A 3 44.05 0.40 2.72
CA VAL A 3 43.34 0.87 1.53
C VAL A 3 42.30 1.90 2.00
N LYS A 4 42.51 3.16 1.62
CA LYS A 4 41.53 4.25 1.74
C LYS A 4 40.38 4.03 0.74
N TYR A 5 39.50 3.07 1.01
CA TYR A 5 38.11 3.15 0.50
C TYR A 5 37.39 4.10 1.47
N GLY A 6 37.00 5.33 1.18
CA GLY A 6 36.76 6.01 -0.08
C GLY A 6 35.53 6.87 0.21
N LEU A 7 35.72 7.96 0.97
CA LEU A 7 34.66 8.95 1.25
C LEU A 7 33.98 9.40 -0.07
N ASP A 8 34.75 9.38 -1.16
CA ASP A 8 34.29 9.67 -2.52
C ASP A 8 33.38 8.58 -3.11
N ALA A 9 33.55 7.31 -2.75
CA ALA A 9 32.65 6.22 -3.18
C ALA A 9 31.29 6.33 -2.49
N LEU A 10 31.30 6.65 -1.18
CA LEU A 10 30.09 6.87 -0.39
C LEU A 10 29.33 8.13 -0.84
N ALA A 11 30.06 9.20 -1.21
CA ALA A 11 29.47 10.40 -1.80
C ALA A 11 28.87 10.14 -3.20
N SER A 12 29.57 9.38 -4.06
CA SER A 12 29.09 8.98 -5.38
C SER A 12 27.84 8.10 -5.30
N GLU A 13 27.82 7.11 -4.41
CA GLU A 13 26.65 6.27 -4.13
C GLU A 13 25.48 7.11 -3.63
N ASN A 14 25.71 8.00 -2.66
CA ASN A 14 24.68 8.91 -2.14
C ASN A 14 24.08 9.82 -3.22
N THR A 15 24.89 10.32 -4.16
CA THR A 15 24.37 11.08 -5.31
C THR A 15 23.52 10.23 -6.25
N SER A 16 23.87 8.96 -6.47
CA SER A 16 23.10 8.04 -7.32
C SER A 16 21.75 7.67 -6.70
N TYR A 17 21.73 7.38 -5.39
CA TYR A 17 20.50 7.10 -4.65
C TYR A 17 19.55 8.30 -4.62
N SER A 18 20.08 9.51 -4.38
CA SER A 18 19.26 10.72 -4.31
C SER A 18 18.57 11.06 -5.63
N VAL A 19 19.23 10.83 -6.77
CA VAL A 19 18.71 11.17 -8.10
C VAL A 19 17.59 10.22 -8.54
N THR A 20 17.60 8.96 -8.06
CA THR A 20 16.62 7.93 -8.44
C THR A 20 15.42 7.84 -7.50
N LEU A 21 15.45 8.49 -6.33
CA LEU A 21 14.37 8.43 -5.35
C LEU A 21 13.08 9.10 -5.85
N VAL A 22 13.18 10.31 -6.40
CA VAL A 22 12.01 11.07 -6.86
C VAL A 22 11.27 10.34 -8.00
N PRO A 23 11.94 9.85 -9.06
CA PRO A 23 11.27 9.08 -10.10
C PRO A 23 10.58 7.81 -9.58
N ARG A 24 11.20 7.07 -8.64
CA ARG A 24 10.60 5.86 -8.05
C ARG A 24 9.40 6.17 -7.17
N LEU A 25 9.44 7.28 -6.44
CA LEU A 25 8.31 7.74 -5.64
C LEU A 25 7.13 8.15 -6.54
N ASN A 26 7.39 8.90 -7.61
CA ASN A 26 6.37 9.25 -8.59
C ASN A 26 5.75 8.01 -9.23
N PHE A 27 6.58 7.05 -9.66
CA PHE A 27 6.09 5.77 -10.16
C PHE A 27 5.20 5.05 -9.14
N SER A 28 5.57 5.06 -7.86
CA SER A 28 4.77 4.45 -6.79
C SER A 28 3.41 5.14 -6.61
N ILE A 29 3.36 6.47 -6.72
CA ILE A 29 2.13 7.27 -6.64
C ILE A 29 1.21 6.97 -7.83
N ASP A 30 1.78 6.89 -9.03
CA ASP A 30 1.04 6.57 -10.25
C ASP A 30 0.50 5.13 -10.19
N LEU A 31 1.31 4.19 -9.71
CA LEU A 31 0.92 2.80 -9.54
C LEU A 31 -0.22 2.67 -8.51
N LEU A 32 -0.13 3.35 -7.36
CA LEU A 32 -1.20 3.39 -6.37
C LEU A 32 -2.49 3.98 -6.94
N SER A 33 -2.40 5.08 -7.68
CA SER A 33 -3.56 5.73 -8.30
C SER A 33 -4.23 4.81 -9.33
N SER A 34 -3.45 4.15 -10.19
CA SER A 34 -3.96 3.15 -11.13
C SER A 34 -4.67 1.98 -10.43
N ILE A 35 -4.16 1.51 -9.29
CA ILE A 35 -4.83 0.44 -8.52
C ILE A 35 -6.17 0.92 -7.95
N ILE A 36 -6.20 2.15 -7.41
CA ILE A 36 -7.43 2.74 -6.85
C ILE A 36 -8.50 2.88 -7.95
N GLU A 37 -8.12 3.34 -9.14
CA GLU A 37 -9.03 3.46 -10.29
C GLU A 37 -9.65 2.10 -10.66
N ILE A 38 -8.83 1.06 -10.82
CA ILE A 38 -9.30 -0.31 -11.12
C ILE A 38 -10.29 -0.79 -10.06
N LEU A 39 -9.97 -0.62 -8.78
CA LEU A 39 -10.83 -1.08 -7.68
C LEU A 39 -12.12 -0.25 -7.57
N GLN A 40 -12.09 1.04 -7.92
CA GLN A 40 -13.29 1.88 -7.98
C GLN A 40 -14.23 1.42 -9.10
N GLU A 41 -13.70 1.10 -10.28
CA GLU A 41 -14.49 0.53 -11.38
C GLU A 41 -15.14 -0.78 -10.95
N GLN A 42 -14.34 -1.71 -10.39
CA GLN A 42 -14.85 -2.98 -9.87
C GLN A 42 -15.94 -2.78 -8.80
N ARG A 43 -15.78 -1.80 -7.89
CA ARG A 43 -16.79 -1.47 -6.90
C ARG A 43 -18.11 -1.04 -7.56
N ILE A 44 -18.06 -0.21 -8.60
CA ILE A 44 -19.25 0.28 -9.30
C ILE A 44 -19.96 -0.89 -10.00
N GLU A 45 -19.21 -1.76 -10.68
CA GLU A 45 -19.73 -2.96 -11.32
C GLU A 45 -20.42 -3.89 -10.32
N LEU A 46 -19.76 -4.20 -9.21
CA LEU A 46 -20.31 -5.04 -8.15
C LEU A 46 -21.56 -4.45 -7.53
N LYS A 47 -21.56 -3.15 -7.23
CA LYS A 47 -22.74 -2.46 -6.70
C LYS A 47 -23.91 -2.55 -7.66
N ASN A 48 -23.67 -2.51 -8.97
CA ASN A 48 -24.71 -2.67 -9.99
C ASN A 48 -25.22 -4.11 -10.06
N LEU A 49 -24.33 -5.10 -10.02
CA LEU A 49 -24.69 -6.52 -9.98
C LEU A 49 -25.52 -6.85 -8.74
N ASN A 50 -25.15 -6.29 -7.58
CA ASN A 50 -25.75 -6.55 -6.28
C ASN A 50 -27.06 -5.79 -6.02
N LYS A 51 -27.56 -4.99 -6.97
CA LYS A 51 -28.82 -4.24 -6.81
C LYS A 51 -30.03 -5.13 -6.49
N HIS A 52 -30.04 -6.37 -7.01
CA HIS A 52 -31.13 -7.32 -6.77
C HIS A 52 -31.30 -7.62 -5.27
N LEU A 53 -30.18 -7.76 -4.55
CA LEU A 53 -30.14 -8.04 -3.11
C LEU A 53 -30.93 -7.04 -2.25
N ILE A 54 -31.26 -5.85 -2.76
CA ILE A 54 -32.12 -4.91 -2.03
C ILE A 54 -33.54 -5.47 -1.84
N ILE A 55 -34.01 -6.30 -2.76
CA ILE A 55 -35.40 -6.76 -2.85
C ILE A 55 -35.51 -8.24 -2.47
N ASP A 56 -34.54 -9.07 -2.85
CA ASP A 56 -34.63 -10.54 -2.79
C ASP A 56 -33.53 -11.19 -1.93
N PHE A 57 -32.92 -10.43 -1.01
CA PHE A 57 -31.88 -10.98 -0.13
C PHE A 57 -32.41 -12.15 0.71
N ASP A 58 -31.60 -13.20 0.73
CA ASP A 58 -31.76 -14.39 1.54
C ASP A 58 -30.44 -14.65 2.26
N GLU A 59 -30.49 -14.64 3.59
CA GLU A 59 -29.32 -14.87 4.45
C GLU A 59 -28.81 -16.31 4.41
N PHE A 60 -29.64 -17.26 3.99
CA PHE A 60 -29.25 -18.66 3.83
C PHE A 60 -28.68 -18.95 2.43
N ASP A 61 -28.87 -18.03 1.47
CA ASP A 61 -28.28 -18.14 0.14
C ASP A 61 -26.79 -17.76 0.16
N GLN A 62 -25.94 -18.78 -0.02
CA GLN A 62 -24.50 -18.63 -0.05
C GLN A 62 -24.00 -17.73 -1.19
N SER A 63 -24.75 -17.61 -2.28
CA SER A 63 -24.39 -16.71 -3.39
C SER A 63 -24.56 -15.25 -2.99
N HIS A 64 -25.66 -14.91 -2.30
CA HIS A 64 -25.91 -13.57 -1.77
C HIS A 64 -24.83 -13.16 -0.76
N LEU A 65 -24.50 -14.05 0.18
CA LEU A 65 -23.43 -13.81 1.16
C LEU A 65 -22.05 -13.61 0.49
N LYS A 66 -21.73 -14.41 -0.54
CA LYS A 66 -20.47 -14.25 -1.30
C LYS A 66 -20.41 -12.91 -2.02
N SER A 67 -21.51 -12.49 -2.65
CA SER A 67 -21.60 -11.21 -3.34
C SER A 67 -21.40 -10.02 -2.39
N LEU A 68 -22.02 -10.06 -1.20
CA LEU A 68 -21.81 -9.05 -0.16
C LEU A 68 -20.38 -9.05 0.38
N LYS A 69 -19.81 -10.22 0.66
CA LYS A 69 -18.44 -10.34 1.16
C LYS A 69 -17.43 -9.77 0.15
N LEU A 70 -17.67 -9.99 -1.14
CA LEU A 70 -16.82 -9.48 -2.20
C LEU A 70 -16.91 -7.95 -2.30
N GLU A 71 -18.11 -7.38 -2.29
CA GLU A 71 -18.30 -5.92 -2.26
C GLU A 71 -17.66 -5.30 -1.02
N GLN A 72 -17.86 -5.92 0.14
CA GLN A 72 -17.24 -5.51 1.40
C GLN A 72 -15.71 -5.48 1.27
N MET A 73 -15.08 -6.54 0.76
CA MET A 73 -13.62 -6.61 0.57
C MET A 73 -13.08 -5.49 -0.33
N ILE A 74 -13.79 -5.15 -1.42
CA ILE A 74 -13.36 -4.08 -2.34
C ILE A 74 -13.46 -2.70 -1.68
N VAL A 75 -14.59 -2.40 -1.03
CA VAL A 75 -14.80 -1.11 -0.33
C VAL A 75 -13.70 -0.89 0.71
N PHE A 76 -13.44 -1.93 1.47
CA PHE A 76 -12.45 -1.93 2.51
C PHE A 76 -11.01 -1.81 2.02
N SER A 77 -10.68 -2.48 0.92
CA SER A 77 -9.39 -2.32 0.25
C SER A 77 -9.19 -0.87 -0.19
N LEU A 78 -10.22 -0.25 -0.77
CA LEU A 78 -10.19 1.15 -1.18
C LEU A 78 -9.95 2.10 -0.01
N ASP A 79 -10.63 1.92 1.13
CA ASP A 79 -10.46 2.78 2.31
C ASP A 79 -8.99 2.78 2.80
N ILE A 80 -8.38 1.60 2.88
CA ILE A 80 -6.97 1.46 3.26
C ILE A 80 -6.07 2.14 2.22
N LEU A 81 -6.32 1.96 0.93
CA LEU A 81 -5.51 2.55 -0.14
C LEU A 81 -5.63 4.08 -0.19
N PHE A 82 -6.80 4.65 0.08
CA PHE A 82 -6.97 6.10 0.21
C PHE A 82 -6.19 6.65 1.40
N GLN A 83 -6.19 5.93 2.52
CA GLN A 83 -5.41 6.32 3.67
C GLN A 83 -3.90 6.29 3.36
N ILE A 84 -3.41 5.27 2.67
CA ILE A 84 -2.02 5.19 2.22
C ILE A 84 -1.68 6.33 1.26
N LYS A 85 -2.57 6.64 0.30
CA LYS A 85 -2.38 7.77 -0.62
C LYS A 85 -2.22 9.07 0.15
N SER A 86 -3.11 9.33 1.10
CA SER A 86 -3.01 10.51 1.96
C SER A 86 -1.73 10.55 2.77
N GLN A 87 -1.18 9.40 3.21
CA GLN A 87 0.12 9.37 3.88
C GLN A 87 1.25 9.75 2.93
N ILE A 88 1.26 9.20 1.71
CA ILE A 88 2.28 9.51 0.70
C ILE A 88 2.24 11.00 0.35
N ASP A 89 1.06 11.61 0.29
CA ASP A 89 0.88 13.05 0.02
C ASP A 89 1.47 13.96 1.12
N LEU A 90 1.73 13.42 2.34
CA LEU A 90 2.38 14.16 3.42
C LEU A 90 3.91 14.21 3.29
N ILE A 91 4.50 13.53 2.29
CA ILE A 91 5.95 13.52 2.08
C ILE A 91 6.38 14.90 1.55
N SER A 92 6.99 15.71 2.42
CA SER A 92 7.51 17.03 2.07
C SER A 92 9.01 17.04 1.75
N GLY A 93 9.67 15.88 1.82
CA GLY A 93 11.10 15.72 1.56
C GLY A 93 11.65 14.36 2.00
N ILE A 94 12.90 14.07 1.63
CA ILE A 94 13.52 12.75 1.84
C ILE A 94 13.58 12.29 3.31
N GLN A 95 13.65 13.22 4.26
CA GLN A 95 13.66 12.94 5.70
C GLN A 95 12.32 12.41 6.23
N SER A 96 11.21 12.79 5.59
CA SER A 96 9.87 12.33 5.98
C SER A 96 9.55 10.92 5.48
N ILE A 97 10.29 10.42 4.48
CA ILE A 97 10.06 9.12 3.85
C ILE A 97 10.22 7.97 4.87
N PRO A 98 11.34 7.86 5.63
CA PRO A 98 11.50 6.82 6.64
C PRO A 98 10.55 6.92 7.83
N GLU A 99 9.84 8.04 8.02
CA GLU A 99 8.87 8.21 9.10
C GLU A 99 7.45 7.80 8.69
N ILE A 100 7.10 8.04 7.41
CA ILE A 100 5.74 7.89 6.91
C ILE A 100 5.53 6.49 6.29
N LEU A 101 6.36 6.14 5.30
CA LEU A 101 6.15 4.98 4.45
C LEU A 101 6.28 3.60 5.13
N PRO A 102 7.12 3.38 6.16
CA PRO A 102 7.26 2.03 6.73
C PRO A 102 5.95 1.44 7.24
N SER A 103 5.03 2.27 7.74
CA SER A 103 3.72 1.84 8.23
C SER A 103 2.76 1.46 7.09
N SER A 104 2.89 2.09 5.93
CA SER A 104 2.04 1.84 4.75
C SER A 104 2.35 0.48 4.11
N ILE A 105 3.62 0.05 4.11
CA ILE A 105 4.07 -1.19 3.46
C ILE A 105 3.31 -2.45 3.95
N PRO A 106 3.21 -2.75 5.27
CA PRO A 106 2.45 -3.91 5.73
C PRO A 106 0.95 -3.78 5.45
N MET A 107 0.39 -2.57 5.44
CA MET A 107 -1.00 -2.33 5.04
C MET A 107 -1.23 -2.70 3.57
N ILE A 108 -0.34 -2.27 2.67
CA ILE A 108 -0.37 -2.63 1.24
C ILE A 108 -0.30 -4.15 1.07
N ARG A 109 0.59 -4.84 1.79
CA ARG A 109 0.73 -6.31 1.71
C ARG A 109 -0.52 -7.04 2.18
N THR A 110 -1.18 -6.52 3.22
CA THR A 110 -2.44 -7.07 3.73
C THR A 110 -3.54 -6.96 2.67
N VAL A 111 -3.70 -5.78 2.07
CA VAL A 111 -4.68 -5.56 0.99
C VAL A 111 -4.36 -6.40 -0.25
N SER A 112 -3.07 -6.50 -0.62
CA SER A 112 -2.61 -7.35 -1.73
C SER A 112 -3.05 -8.81 -1.52
N ALA A 113 -2.78 -9.38 -0.34
CA ALA A 113 -3.15 -10.76 -0.02
C ALA A 113 -4.67 -10.98 -0.07
N GLN A 114 -5.46 -10.02 0.40
CA GLN A 114 -6.93 -10.09 0.34
C GLN A 114 -7.45 -10.05 -1.10
N LEU A 115 -6.88 -9.17 -1.93
CA LEU A 115 -7.28 -9.03 -3.32
C LEU A 115 -6.78 -10.16 -4.22
N PHE A 116 -5.86 -11.02 -3.75
CA PHE A 116 -5.29 -12.09 -4.57
C PHE A 116 -6.34 -12.95 -5.28
N VAL A 117 -7.43 -13.28 -4.59
CA VAL A 117 -8.51 -14.12 -5.13
C VAL A 117 -9.49 -13.30 -5.99
N VAL A 118 -9.77 -12.06 -5.60
CA VAL A 118 -10.85 -11.23 -6.17
C VAL A 118 -10.38 -10.37 -7.35
N SER A 119 -9.18 -9.78 -7.23
CA SER A 119 -8.55 -8.95 -8.25
C SER A 119 -7.04 -9.26 -8.31
N PRO A 120 -6.65 -10.35 -8.99
CA PRO A 120 -5.24 -10.77 -9.08
C PRO A 120 -4.32 -9.68 -9.67
N ILE A 121 -4.85 -8.88 -10.61
CA ILE A 121 -4.12 -7.77 -11.24
C ILE A 121 -3.80 -6.68 -10.20
N SER A 122 -4.80 -6.25 -9.42
CA SER A 122 -4.58 -5.27 -8.35
C SER A 122 -3.66 -5.82 -7.27
N SER A 123 -3.81 -7.10 -6.91
CA SER A 123 -2.92 -7.79 -5.97
C SER A 123 -1.46 -7.75 -6.43
N GLN A 124 -1.19 -8.08 -7.69
CA GLN A 124 0.17 -8.06 -8.25
C GLN A 124 0.76 -6.66 -8.23
N LYS A 125 0.00 -5.66 -8.69
CA LYS A 125 0.42 -4.24 -8.67
C LYS A 125 0.68 -3.74 -7.24
N LEU A 126 -0.13 -4.15 -6.25
CA LEU A 126 0.11 -3.82 -4.84
C LEU A 126 1.37 -4.50 -4.28
N SER A 127 1.64 -5.74 -4.68
CA SER A 127 2.88 -6.42 -4.30
C SER A 127 4.09 -5.67 -4.84
N GLU A 128 4.07 -5.27 -6.11
CA GLU A 128 5.09 -4.43 -6.74
C GLU A 128 5.26 -3.09 -6.01
N LEU A 129 4.16 -2.40 -5.73
CA LEU A 129 4.16 -1.15 -4.97
C LEU A 129 4.85 -1.33 -3.61
N SER A 130 4.52 -2.40 -2.87
CA SER A 130 5.12 -2.67 -1.56
C SER A 130 6.65 -2.88 -1.62
N VAL A 131 7.14 -3.46 -2.70
CA VAL A 131 8.58 -3.67 -2.94
C VAL A 131 9.24 -2.34 -3.30
N CYS A 132 8.63 -1.57 -4.21
CA CYS A 132 9.16 -0.27 -4.63
C CYS A 132 9.28 0.69 -3.43
N LEU A 133 8.21 0.82 -2.62
CA LEU A 133 8.23 1.64 -1.41
C LEU A 133 9.24 1.12 -0.39
N GLY A 134 9.41 -0.19 -0.25
CA GLY A 134 10.45 -0.78 0.61
C GLY A 134 11.86 -0.34 0.20
N SER A 135 12.16 -0.37 -1.11
CA SER A 135 13.44 0.10 -1.63
C SER A 135 13.65 1.61 -1.41
N ILE A 136 12.62 2.42 -1.66
CA ILE A 136 12.65 3.87 -1.40
C ILE A 136 12.94 4.18 0.08
N VAL A 137 12.29 3.45 0.98
CA VAL A 137 12.47 3.58 2.44
C VAL A 137 13.91 3.26 2.84
N LEU A 138 14.51 2.19 2.31
CA LEU A 138 15.89 1.83 2.60
C LEU A 138 16.87 2.89 2.10
N ASP A 139 16.75 3.31 0.84
CA ASP A 139 17.66 4.28 0.24
C ASP A 139 17.55 5.65 0.90
N SER A 140 16.33 6.09 1.23
CA SER A 140 16.10 7.35 1.95
C SER A 140 16.67 7.33 3.37
N ALA A 141 16.61 6.20 4.08
CA ALA A 141 17.21 6.08 5.41
C ALA A 141 18.74 6.09 5.37
N VAL A 142 19.37 5.46 4.36
CA VAL A 142 20.81 5.55 4.15
C VAL A 142 21.24 7.01 3.94
N LEU A 143 20.52 7.73 3.08
CA LEU A 143 20.83 9.13 2.77
C LEU A 143 20.60 10.09 3.93
N THR A 144 19.64 9.80 4.79
CA THR A 144 19.26 10.66 5.93
C THR A 144 19.86 10.20 7.26
N GLN A 145 20.58 9.06 7.26
CA GLN A 145 21.04 8.37 8.47
C GLN A 145 19.91 8.07 9.47
N ALA A 146 18.67 7.96 8.98
CA ALA A 146 17.51 7.68 9.80
C ALA A 146 17.53 6.24 10.30
N ARG A 147 17.05 6.02 11.52
CA ARG A 147 16.79 4.69 12.07
C ARG A 147 15.31 4.36 11.92
N PHE A 148 15.02 3.15 11.49
CA PHE A 148 13.63 2.69 11.39
C PHE A 148 13.10 2.32 12.76
N ASP A 149 11.98 2.92 13.13
CA ASP A 149 11.19 2.50 14.28
C ASP A 149 9.92 1.79 13.79
N PHE A 150 10.03 0.47 13.59
CA PHE A 150 8.89 -0.35 13.17
C PHE A 150 7.85 -0.55 14.28
N SER A 151 8.15 -0.18 15.54
CA SER A 151 7.28 -0.43 16.69
C SER A 151 6.00 0.44 16.68
N LYS A 152 6.02 1.56 15.96
CA LYS A 152 4.89 2.51 15.86
C LYS A 152 3.88 2.18 14.75
N SER A 153 4.08 1.09 14.02
CA SER A 153 3.29 0.76 12.83
C SER A 153 1.82 0.41 13.12
N ASN A 154 1.49 -0.01 14.35
CA ASN A 154 0.11 -0.37 14.75
C ASN A 154 -0.65 0.75 15.48
N GLU A 155 0.00 1.81 15.98
CA GLU A 155 -0.68 2.77 16.87
C GLU A 155 -1.64 3.73 16.14
N LYS A 156 -1.46 3.93 14.83
CA LYS A 156 -2.15 5.04 14.14
C LYS A 156 -3.46 4.67 13.44
N TYR A 157 -3.78 3.38 13.25
CA TYR A 157 -4.87 3.00 12.32
C TYR A 157 -5.76 1.86 12.83
N PRO A 158 -6.83 2.18 13.58
CA PRO A 158 -7.77 1.18 14.13
C PRO A 158 -8.49 0.35 13.06
N ILE A 159 -8.51 0.81 11.81
CA ILE A 159 -9.09 0.09 10.67
C ILE A 159 -8.36 -1.24 10.43
N VAL A 160 -7.04 -1.28 10.55
CA VAL A 160 -6.27 -2.52 10.33
C VAL A 160 -6.56 -3.55 11.43
N ASP A 161 -6.79 -3.11 12.67
CA ASP A 161 -7.10 -3.99 13.79
C ASP A 161 -8.56 -4.48 13.76
N PHE A 162 -9.51 -3.64 13.33
CA PHE A 162 -10.89 -4.08 13.09
C PHE A 162 -10.96 -5.21 12.04
N PHE A 163 -10.05 -5.20 11.06
CA PHE A 163 -9.98 -6.17 9.98
C PHE A 163 -9.31 -7.49 10.32
N LYS A 164 -8.35 -7.49 11.25
CA LYS A 164 -7.82 -8.74 11.81
C LYS A 164 -8.93 -9.49 12.54
N LEU A 165 -9.87 -8.77 13.16
CA LEU A 165 -10.98 -9.36 13.91
C LEU A 165 -12.12 -9.87 13.01
N SER A 166 -12.35 -9.26 11.84
CA SER A 166 -13.43 -9.67 10.91
C SER A 166 -13.06 -10.83 9.97
N ASN A 167 -11.81 -11.32 10.01
CA ASN A 167 -11.34 -12.47 9.24
C ASN A 167 -11.05 -13.72 10.11
N VAL A 168 -11.46 -13.70 11.39
CA VAL A 168 -11.52 -14.87 12.28
C VAL A 168 -12.96 -15.36 12.35
#